data_AF-A0A3M2HCD9-F1
#
_entry.id   AF-A0A3M2HCD9-F1
#
_cell.length_a   1.000
_cell.length_b   1.000
_cell.length_c   1.000
_cell.angle_alpha   90.00
_cell.angle_beta   90.00
_cell.angle_gamma   90.00
#
_symmetry.space_group_name_H-M   'P 1'
#
loop_
_entity.id
_entity.type
_entity.pdbx_description
1 polymer ?
#
loop_
_entity_poly.entity_id
_entity_poly.type
_entity_poly.pdbx_seq_one_letter_code
_entity_poly.pdbx_strand_id
1 'polypeptide(L)'
;MTEVRGESAVISCATRTVDDTRRLAAAVAGLLVPGDVVALVGDLGAGKTAFVQGACRALGVTEPVTSPTFTLANRLVGDVVVNHLDVYRLDDPDDAADLALDELFDDAVTFVEWADRIEPLLPADRLTVALRFDDDPAAPDDARCLDLAVRGARWAARRAALERCLGPWRVGVSGAGVGSSPAGETPAC
;
A
#
# COMPACT_ATOMS: atom_id res chain seq x y z
N MET A 1 15.21 -26.94 10.95
CA MET A 1 14.88 -26.60 9.55
C MET A 1 14.63 -25.12 9.54
N THR A 2 15.66 -24.37 9.15
CA THR A 2 15.78 -22.92 9.37
C THR A 2 14.71 -22.19 8.56
N GLU A 3 13.81 -21.48 9.23
CA GLU A 3 12.90 -20.52 8.60
C GLU A 3 13.73 -19.52 7.79
N VAL A 4 13.62 -19.59 6.47
CA VAL A 4 14.01 -18.48 5.61
C VAL A 4 12.95 -17.41 5.84
N ARG A 5 13.22 -16.48 6.77
CA ARG A 5 12.54 -15.18 6.81
C ARG A 5 12.87 -14.48 5.50
N GLY A 6 12.03 -14.69 4.48
CA GLY A 6 12.13 -13.97 3.22
C GLY A 6 12.00 -12.50 3.53
N GLU A 7 13.11 -11.76 3.49
CA GLU A 7 13.10 -10.30 3.51
C GLU A 7 12.13 -9.85 2.43
N SER A 8 10.98 -9.36 2.85
CA SER A 8 10.01 -8.81 1.91
C SER A 8 10.62 -7.52 1.39
N ALA A 9 11.00 -7.53 0.12
CA ALA A 9 11.60 -6.37 -0.51
C ALA A 9 10.57 -5.24 -0.55
N VAL A 10 10.86 -4.17 0.20
CA VAL A 10 10.08 -2.94 0.21
C VAL A 10 10.62 -2.01 -0.87
N ILE A 11 9.72 -1.41 -1.66
CA ILE A 11 10.05 -0.37 -2.62
C ILE A 11 9.53 0.95 -2.06
N SER A 12 10.45 1.84 -1.69
CA SER A 12 10.10 3.16 -1.16
C SER A 12 9.94 4.18 -2.29
N CYS A 13 8.88 4.97 -2.21
CA CYS A 13 8.52 6.02 -3.15
C CYS A 13 8.16 7.31 -2.42
N ALA A 14 8.26 8.45 -3.11
CA ALA A 14 7.77 9.74 -2.64
C ALA A 14 6.90 10.42 -3.71
N THR A 15 5.83 11.05 -3.27
CA THR A 15 4.90 11.83 -4.10
C THR A 15 4.81 13.24 -3.52
N ARG A 16 4.70 14.28 -4.36
CA ARG A 16 4.70 15.67 -3.89
C ARG A 16 3.31 16.31 -3.83
N THR A 17 2.35 15.68 -4.47
CA THR A 17 0.97 16.16 -4.62
C THR A 17 0.00 14.98 -4.54
N VAL A 18 -1.27 15.27 -4.28
CA VAL A 18 -2.34 14.26 -4.35
C VAL A 18 -2.45 13.64 -5.75
N ASP A 19 -2.21 14.42 -6.81
CA ASP A 19 -2.21 13.91 -8.18
C ASP A 19 -1.05 12.94 -8.43
N ASP A 20 0.13 13.19 -7.86
CA ASP A 20 1.24 12.24 -7.93
C ASP A 20 0.89 10.91 -7.26
N THR A 21 0.22 10.93 -6.09
CA THR A 21 -0.28 9.71 -5.43
C THR A 21 -1.24 8.95 -6.33
N ARG A 22 -2.16 9.66 -7.01
CA ARG A 22 -3.09 9.05 -7.95
C ARG A 22 -2.38 8.46 -9.17
N ARG A 23 -1.38 9.16 -9.72
CA ARG A 23 -0.60 8.68 -10.87
C ARG A 23 0.27 7.48 -10.51
N LEU A 24 0.85 7.45 -9.31
CA LEU A 24 1.56 6.29 -8.78
C LEU A 24 0.60 5.10 -8.66
N ALA A 25 -0.57 5.31 -8.07
CA ALA A 25 -1.59 4.27 -7.94
C ALA A 25 -2.06 3.74 -9.31
N ALA A 26 -2.23 4.62 -10.30
CA ALA A 26 -2.55 4.24 -11.67
C ALA A 26 -1.44 3.37 -12.31
N ALA A 27 -0.17 3.66 -12.04
CA ALA A 27 0.96 2.86 -12.52
C ALA A 27 0.99 1.46 -11.87
N VAL A 28 0.63 1.36 -10.59
CA VAL A 28 0.44 0.06 -9.90
C VAL A 28 -0.76 -0.68 -10.49
N ALA A 29 -1.86 0.02 -10.74
CA ALA A 29 -3.09 -0.55 -11.27
C ALA A 29 -2.92 -1.25 -12.62
N GLY A 30 -2.03 -0.75 -13.48
CA GLY A 30 -1.68 -1.40 -14.74
C GLY A 30 -1.05 -2.80 -14.62
N LEU A 31 -0.72 -3.25 -13.40
CA LEU A 31 -0.20 -4.60 -13.11
C LEU A 31 -1.21 -5.50 -12.41
N LEU A 32 -2.39 -4.96 -12.05
CA LEU A 32 -3.39 -5.66 -11.29
C LEU A 32 -4.26 -6.53 -12.20
N VAL A 33 -4.63 -7.69 -11.70
CA VAL A 33 -5.56 -8.63 -12.31
C VAL A 33 -6.59 -9.06 -11.26
N PRO A 34 -7.77 -9.55 -11.67
CA PRO A 34 -8.72 -10.17 -10.74
C PRO A 34 -8.04 -11.21 -9.84
N GLY A 35 -8.41 -11.24 -8.56
CA GLY A 35 -7.73 -12.03 -7.53
C GLY A 35 -6.61 -11.29 -6.79
N ASP A 36 -6.23 -10.08 -7.22
CA ASP A 36 -5.22 -9.30 -6.53
C ASP A 36 -5.80 -8.47 -5.38
N VAL A 37 -5.10 -8.51 -4.24
CA VAL A 37 -5.37 -7.64 -3.09
C VAL A 37 -4.28 -6.61 -2.90
N VAL A 38 -4.69 -5.34 -2.75
CA VAL A 38 -3.86 -4.20 -2.37
C VAL A 38 -4.29 -3.73 -0.98
N ALA A 39 -3.44 -4.01 0.00
CA ALA A 39 -3.64 -3.64 1.40
C ALA A 39 -3.06 -2.24 1.66
N LEU A 40 -3.91 -1.27 1.98
CA LEU A 40 -3.55 0.12 2.21
C LEU A 40 -3.51 0.41 3.72
N VAL A 41 -2.35 0.83 4.20
CA VAL A 41 -2.09 1.14 5.62
C VAL A 41 -1.60 2.58 5.73
N GLY A 42 -1.97 3.26 6.81
CA GLY A 42 -1.52 4.62 7.10
C GLY A 42 -2.56 5.41 7.87
N ASP A 43 -2.14 6.55 8.43
CA ASP A 43 -3.00 7.37 9.28
C ASP A 43 -4.18 8.00 8.53
N LEU A 44 -5.10 8.61 9.30
CA LEU A 44 -6.17 9.41 8.74
C LEU A 44 -5.58 10.57 7.91
N GLY A 45 -6.05 10.75 6.68
CA GLY A 45 -5.52 11.77 5.77
C GLY A 45 -4.21 11.41 5.06
N ALA A 46 -3.63 10.23 5.31
CA ALA A 46 -2.40 9.78 4.63
C ALA A 46 -2.57 9.58 3.11
N GLY A 47 -3.80 9.57 2.60
CA GLY A 47 -4.08 9.52 1.16
C GLY A 47 -4.47 8.14 0.61
N LYS A 48 -4.85 7.19 1.48
CA LYS A 48 -5.33 5.85 1.11
C LYS A 48 -6.45 5.90 0.05
N THR A 49 -7.53 6.65 0.30
CA THR A 49 -8.60 6.83 -0.68
C THR A 49 -8.14 7.52 -1.97
N ALA A 50 -7.18 8.46 -1.91
CA ALA A 50 -6.63 9.08 -3.12
C ALA A 50 -5.85 8.07 -3.97
N PHE A 51 -5.15 7.12 -3.35
CA PHE A 51 -4.55 5.99 -4.04
C PHE A 51 -5.63 5.16 -4.75
N VAL A 52 -6.70 4.75 -4.05
CA VAL A 52 -7.80 3.97 -4.65
C VAL A 52 -8.44 4.70 -5.83
N GLN A 53 -8.67 6.02 -5.72
CA GLN A 53 -9.20 6.83 -6.80
C GLN A 53 -8.32 6.79 -8.06
N GLY A 54 -7.00 6.94 -7.89
CA GLY A 54 -6.05 6.88 -9.00
C GLY A 54 -6.03 5.50 -9.67
N ALA A 55 -6.04 4.44 -8.86
CA ALA A 55 -6.07 3.08 -9.35
C ALA A 55 -7.40 2.74 -10.07
N CYS A 56 -8.54 3.04 -9.47
CA CYS A 56 -9.87 2.79 -10.06
C CYS A 56 -10.03 3.47 -11.42
N ARG A 57 -9.59 4.73 -11.54
CA ARG A 57 -9.62 5.45 -12.82
C ARG A 57 -8.78 4.75 -13.90
N ALA A 58 -7.62 4.21 -13.53
CA ALA A 58 -6.77 3.46 -14.46
C ALA A 58 -7.35 2.07 -14.81
N LEU A 59 -8.19 1.51 -13.94
CA LEU A 59 -8.96 0.28 -14.17
C LEU A 59 -10.31 0.53 -14.88
N GLY A 60 -10.52 1.72 -15.46
CA GLY A 60 -11.72 2.03 -16.24
C GLY A 60 -12.96 2.39 -15.44
N VAL A 61 -12.88 2.54 -14.11
CA VAL A 61 -14.01 3.00 -13.29
C VAL A 61 -14.31 4.47 -13.61
N THR A 62 -15.55 4.75 -14.00
CA THR A 62 -16.00 6.10 -14.40
C THR A 62 -16.87 6.78 -13.35
N GLU A 63 -17.43 6.02 -12.42
CA GLU A 63 -18.23 6.53 -11.31
C GLU A 63 -17.36 7.19 -10.23
N PRO A 64 -17.93 8.12 -9.43
CA PRO A 64 -17.19 8.73 -8.32
C PRO A 64 -16.74 7.70 -7.28
N VAL A 65 -15.43 7.68 -7.00
CA VAL A 65 -14.85 6.81 -5.97
C VAL A 65 -14.71 7.59 -4.65
N THR A 66 -15.55 7.24 -3.69
CA THR A 66 -15.54 7.78 -2.32
C THR A 66 -15.18 6.68 -1.33
N SER A 67 -14.60 7.04 -0.17
CA SER A 67 -14.37 6.05 0.88
C SER A 67 -15.70 5.45 1.39
N PRO A 68 -15.83 4.11 1.46
CA PRO A 68 -16.98 3.42 1.99
C PRO A 68 -16.96 3.31 3.52
N THR A 69 -16.37 4.25 4.27
CA THR A 69 -16.25 4.13 5.74
C THR A 69 -17.57 3.79 6.47
N PHE A 70 -18.73 4.18 5.92
CA PHE A 70 -20.05 3.83 6.47
C PHE A 70 -20.67 2.56 5.89
N THR A 71 -20.36 2.19 4.65
CA THR A 71 -20.92 1.02 3.97
C THR A 71 -19.98 -0.20 4.04
N LEU A 72 -18.78 -0.03 4.58
CA LEU A 72 -17.65 -0.96 4.65
C LEU A 72 -17.07 -1.36 3.30
N ALA A 73 -17.90 -1.53 2.27
CA ALA A 73 -17.47 -1.89 0.93
C ALA A 73 -18.25 -1.13 -0.16
N ASN A 74 -17.57 -0.85 -1.27
CA ASN A 74 -18.13 -0.45 -2.55
C ASN A 74 -17.67 -1.45 -3.62
N ARG A 75 -18.59 -1.86 -4.50
CA ARG A 75 -18.28 -2.64 -5.69
C ARG A 75 -18.42 -1.74 -6.90
N LEU A 76 -17.31 -1.48 -7.57
CA LEU A 76 -17.18 -0.54 -8.67
C LEU A 76 -16.90 -1.30 -9.96
N VAL A 77 -17.48 -0.84 -11.08
CA VAL A 77 -17.34 -1.52 -12.37
C VAL A 77 -16.55 -0.65 -13.34
N GLY A 78 -15.38 -1.14 -13.75
CA GLY A 78 -14.57 -0.59 -14.84
C GLY A 78 -14.28 -1.65 -15.90
N ASP A 79 -13.06 -1.64 -16.44
CA ASP A 79 -12.53 -2.70 -17.31
C ASP A 79 -12.42 -4.03 -16.54
N VAL A 80 -12.24 -3.95 -15.22
CA VAL A 80 -12.37 -5.04 -14.26
C VAL A 80 -13.28 -4.62 -13.11
N VAL A 81 -13.80 -5.59 -12.37
CA VAL A 81 -14.50 -5.32 -11.11
C VAL A 81 -13.49 -4.89 -10.05
N VAL A 82 -13.80 -3.82 -9.33
CA VAL A 82 -13.02 -3.34 -8.20
C VAL A 82 -13.86 -3.40 -6.93
N ASN A 83 -13.34 -4.07 -5.91
CA ASN A 83 -13.86 -3.99 -4.55
C ASN A 83 -13.02 -2.97 -3.77
N HIS A 84 -13.67 -1.95 -3.22
CA HIS A 84 -13.04 -0.97 -2.33
C HIS A 84 -13.61 -1.17 -0.94
N LEU A 85 -12.78 -1.60 0.00
CA LEU A 85 -13.14 -1.83 1.39
C LEU A 85 -12.48 -0.76 2.27
N ASP A 86 -13.19 -0.29 3.29
CA ASP A 86 -12.65 0.54 4.37
C ASP A 86 -13.07 -0.07 5.71
N VAL A 87 -12.12 -0.70 6.39
CA VAL A 87 -12.35 -1.41 7.65
C VAL A 87 -11.98 -0.58 8.88
N TYR A 88 -11.89 0.74 8.75
CA TYR A 88 -11.56 1.66 9.85
C TYR A 88 -12.48 1.53 11.08
N ARG A 89 -13.70 1.02 10.91
CA ARG A 89 -14.69 0.87 11.99
C ARG A 89 -14.80 -0.54 12.54
N LEU A 90 -14.06 -1.50 12.00
CA LEU A 90 -13.99 -2.82 12.58
C LEU A 90 -13.04 -2.72 13.76
N ASP A 91 -13.60 -2.89 14.95
CA ASP A 91 -12.88 -2.90 16.22
C ASP A 91 -12.46 -4.32 16.62
N ASP A 92 -13.17 -5.34 16.11
CA ASP A 92 -12.87 -6.76 16.26
C ASP A 92 -12.62 -7.42 14.88
N PRO A 93 -11.50 -8.12 14.67
CA PRO A 93 -11.29 -8.93 13.46
C PRO A 93 -12.41 -9.94 13.19
N ASP A 94 -13.12 -10.41 14.22
CA ASP A 94 -14.25 -11.33 14.06
C ASP A 94 -15.41 -10.67 13.31
N ASP A 95 -15.62 -9.35 13.44
CA ASP A 95 -16.62 -8.60 12.65
C ASP A 95 -16.27 -8.59 11.14
N ALA A 96 -14.99 -8.76 10.82
CA ALA A 96 -14.51 -8.84 9.44
C ALA A 96 -14.62 -10.26 8.85
N ALA A 97 -14.63 -11.30 9.68
CA ALA A 97 -14.82 -12.67 9.23
C ALA A 97 -16.23 -12.88 8.64
N ASP A 98 -17.23 -12.16 9.16
CA ASP A 98 -18.60 -12.16 8.63
C ASP A 98 -18.74 -11.51 7.24
N LEU A 99 -17.72 -10.77 6.76
CA LEU A 99 -17.73 -10.14 5.44
C LEU A 99 -17.47 -11.11 4.28
N ALA A 100 -17.18 -12.40 4.57
CA ALA A 100 -16.80 -13.40 3.56
C ALA A 100 -15.73 -12.86 2.59
N LEU A 101 -14.66 -12.30 3.17
CA LEU A 101 -13.60 -11.59 2.45
C LEU A 101 -12.97 -12.42 1.33
N ASP A 102 -12.87 -13.73 1.54
CA ASP A 102 -12.39 -14.70 0.56
C ASP A 102 -13.22 -14.67 -0.73
N GLU A 103 -14.55 -14.62 -0.63
CA GLU A 103 -15.45 -14.51 -1.80
C GLU A 103 -15.27 -13.17 -2.54
N LEU A 104 -14.92 -12.10 -1.84
CA LEU A 104 -14.69 -10.79 -2.43
C LEU A 104 -13.37 -10.72 -3.22
N PHE A 105 -12.39 -11.56 -2.92
CA PHE A 105 -11.08 -11.46 -3.54
C PHE A 105 -11.01 -12.11 -4.92
N ASP A 106 -11.67 -13.25 -5.13
CA ASP A 106 -11.39 -14.14 -6.27
C ASP A 106 -11.66 -13.53 -7.66
N ASP A 107 -12.75 -12.77 -7.83
CA ASP A 107 -13.20 -12.26 -9.14
C ASP A 107 -13.00 -10.75 -9.35
N ALA A 108 -12.27 -10.08 -8.45
CA ALA A 108 -12.09 -8.63 -8.47
C ALA A 108 -10.67 -8.21 -8.12
N VAL A 109 -10.31 -6.98 -8.48
CA VAL A 109 -9.18 -6.29 -7.85
C VAL A 109 -9.70 -5.68 -6.56
N THR A 110 -9.07 -6.01 -5.43
CA THR A 110 -9.56 -5.55 -4.13
C THR A 110 -8.59 -4.60 -3.44
N PHE A 111 -9.07 -3.40 -3.11
CA PHE A 111 -8.36 -2.44 -2.27
C PHE A 111 -8.95 -2.46 -0.86
N VAL A 112 -8.11 -2.60 0.16
CA VAL A 112 -8.53 -2.60 1.56
C VAL A 112 -7.84 -1.47 2.28
N GLU A 113 -8.57 -0.42 2.67
CA GLU A 113 -8.07 0.62 3.57
C GLU A 113 -8.08 0.16 5.02
N TRP A 114 -7.05 0.57 5.79
CA TRP A 114 -6.85 0.16 7.19
C TRP A 114 -6.65 -1.35 7.33
N ALA A 115 -5.97 -1.92 6.34
CA ALA A 115 -5.80 -3.36 6.21
C ALA A 115 -5.08 -3.98 7.42
N ASP A 116 -4.28 -3.19 8.14
CA ASP A 116 -3.58 -3.57 9.36
C ASP A 116 -4.52 -4.06 10.48
N ARG A 117 -5.78 -3.61 10.48
CA ARG A 117 -6.81 -4.06 11.45
C ARG A 117 -7.26 -5.50 11.23
N ILE A 118 -7.14 -5.99 10.00
CA ILE A 118 -7.57 -7.34 9.61
C ILE A 118 -6.42 -8.15 9.01
N GLU A 119 -5.17 -7.80 9.35
CA GLU A 119 -3.94 -8.41 8.81
C GLU A 119 -3.97 -9.96 8.80
N PRO A 120 -4.50 -10.67 9.83
CA PRO A 120 -4.59 -12.12 9.83
C PRO A 120 -5.56 -12.71 8.79
N LEU A 121 -6.53 -11.93 8.33
CA LEU A 121 -7.56 -12.34 7.36
C LEU A 121 -7.18 -12.04 5.91
N LEU A 122 -6.19 -11.17 5.70
CA LEU A 122 -5.73 -10.82 4.37
C LEU A 122 -4.95 -11.98 3.72
N PRO A 123 -5.04 -12.17 2.39
CA PRO A 123 -4.34 -13.25 1.70
C PRO A 123 -2.83 -13.08 1.76
N ALA A 124 -2.10 -14.19 1.84
CA ALA A 124 -0.63 -14.20 1.87
C ALA A 124 -0.01 -13.58 0.61
N ASP A 125 -0.70 -13.69 -0.54
CA ASP A 125 -0.31 -13.05 -1.79
C ASP A 125 -1.01 -11.70 -1.93
N ARG A 126 -0.26 -10.62 -1.73
CA ARG A 126 -0.79 -9.25 -1.78
C ARG A 126 0.31 -8.22 -1.98
N LEU A 127 -0.09 -7.03 -2.38
CA LEU A 127 0.73 -5.83 -2.27
C LEU A 127 0.29 -5.03 -1.05
N THR A 128 1.19 -4.80 -0.11
CA THR A 128 0.93 -3.87 1.01
C THR A 128 1.54 -2.52 0.66
N VAL A 129 0.75 -1.45 0.77
CA VAL A 129 1.17 -0.07 0.53
C VAL A 129 0.95 0.71 1.83
N ALA A 130 2.04 1.07 2.48
CA ALA A 130 2.01 1.94 3.65
C ALA A 130 2.22 3.39 3.22
N LEU A 131 1.28 4.28 3.54
CA LEU A 131 1.33 5.72 3.24
C LEU A 131 1.57 6.51 4.53
N ARG A 132 2.50 7.46 4.47
CA ARG A 132 2.79 8.41 5.56
C ARG A 132 2.95 9.82 5.01
N PHE A 133 2.72 10.81 5.86
CA PHE A 133 3.12 12.19 5.56
C PHE A 133 4.64 12.25 5.36
N ASP A 134 5.09 13.19 4.53
CA ASP A 134 6.51 13.52 4.49
C ASP A 134 6.84 14.39 5.70
N ASP A 135 7.76 13.92 6.56
CA ASP A 135 8.13 14.61 7.79
C ASP A 135 9.16 15.73 7.56
N ASP A 136 9.64 15.92 6.32
CA ASP A 136 10.51 17.05 5.98
C ASP A 136 9.72 18.37 6.10
N PRO A 137 10.11 19.30 6.97
CA PRO A 137 9.43 20.60 7.12
C PRO A 137 9.43 21.46 5.84
N ALA A 138 10.30 21.16 4.88
CA ALA A 138 10.34 21.81 3.58
C ALA A 138 9.46 21.12 2.51
N ALA A 139 8.89 19.95 2.81
CA ALA A 139 7.99 19.26 1.91
C ALA A 139 6.62 19.97 1.83
N PRO A 140 5.94 19.92 0.67
CA PRO A 140 4.54 20.36 0.57
C PRO A 140 3.61 19.55 1.49
N ASP A 141 2.52 20.16 1.96
CA ASP A 141 1.52 19.49 2.83
C ASP A 141 0.92 18.21 2.21
N ASP A 142 0.85 18.16 0.87
CA ASP A 142 0.34 17.01 0.11
C ASP A 142 1.41 15.95 -0.18
N ALA A 143 2.65 16.15 0.27
CA ALA A 143 3.73 15.18 0.07
C ALA A 143 3.51 13.93 0.92
N ARG A 144 3.79 12.76 0.33
CA ARG A 144 3.67 11.47 0.98
C ARG A 144 4.88 10.61 0.68
N CYS A 145 5.29 9.82 1.66
CA CYS A 145 6.15 8.67 1.43
C CYS A 145 5.30 7.41 1.38
N LEU A 146 5.58 6.53 0.43
CA LEU A 146 4.89 5.26 0.25
C LEU A 146 5.90 4.11 0.28
N ASP A 147 5.65 3.10 1.11
CA ASP A 147 6.41 1.86 1.13
C ASP A 147 5.56 0.72 0.59
N LEU A 148 5.99 0.15 -0.53
CA LEU A 148 5.29 -0.91 -1.23
C LEU A 148 5.99 -2.25 -0.94
N ALA A 149 5.38 -3.07 -0.10
CA ALA A 149 5.88 -4.39 0.28
C ALA A 149 5.20 -5.50 -0.53
N VAL A 150 6.02 -6.26 -1.25
CA VAL A 150 5.61 -7.41 -2.07
C VAL A 150 5.46 -8.65 -1.18
N ARG A 151 4.28 -9.27 -1.15
CA ARG A 151 4.00 -10.49 -0.37
C ARG A 151 3.50 -11.63 -1.27
N GLY A 152 3.96 -12.85 -1.04
CA GLY A 152 3.56 -14.03 -1.80
C GLY A 152 4.22 -14.15 -3.19
N ALA A 153 3.99 -15.28 -3.85
CA ALA A 153 4.69 -15.68 -5.07
C ALA A 153 4.22 -14.95 -6.33
N ARG A 154 2.91 -14.68 -6.48
CA ARG A 154 2.34 -13.97 -7.64
C ARG A 154 2.83 -12.53 -7.67
N TRP A 155 2.88 -11.85 -6.53
CA TRP A 155 3.48 -10.52 -6.43
C TRP A 155 5.00 -10.54 -6.54
N ALA A 156 5.69 -11.53 -5.97
CA ALA A 156 7.15 -11.68 -6.16
C ALA A 156 7.52 -11.79 -7.65
N ALA A 157 6.74 -12.53 -8.45
CA ALA A 157 6.94 -12.65 -9.89
C ALA A 157 6.77 -11.31 -10.63
N ARG A 158 5.96 -10.38 -10.10
CA ARG A 158 5.72 -9.05 -10.67
C ARG A 158 6.64 -7.96 -10.16
N ARG A 159 7.50 -8.26 -9.18
CA ARG A 159 8.39 -7.27 -8.53
C ARG A 159 9.17 -6.41 -9.52
N ALA A 160 9.78 -7.02 -10.54
CA ALA A 160 10.56 -6.26 -11.51
C ALA A 160 9.70 -5.30 -12.36
N ALA A 161 8.45 -5.67 -12.65
CA ALA A 161 7.50 -4.79 -13.35
C ALA A 161 7.04 -3.65 -12.44
N LEU A 162 6.75 -3.95 -11.17
CA LEU A 162 6.41 -2.96 -10.15
C LEU A 162 7.53 -1.94 -9.96
N GLU A 163 8.78 -2.40 -9.82
CA GLU A 163 9.95 -1.53 -9.69
C GLU A 163 10.14 -0.61 -10.90
N ARG A 164 9.81 -1.07 -12.11
CA ARG A 164 9.88 -0.25 -13.34
C ARG A 164 8.77 0.79 -13.38
N CYS A 165 7.52 0.41 -13.09
CA CYS A 165 6.40 1.35 -13.17
C CYS A 165 6.48 2.42 -12.07
N LEU A 166 7.07 2.08 -10.91
CA LEU A 166 7.31 3.03 -9.82
C LEU A 166 8.53 3.94 -10.04
N GLY A 167 9.34 3.69 -11.07
CA GLY A 167 10.58 4.42 -11.36
C GLY A 167 10.50 5.95 -11.19
N PRO A 168 9.45 6.64 -11.66
CA PRO A 168 9.30 8.09 -11.49
C PRO A 168 9.21 8.59 -10.04
N TRP A 169 8.82 7.73 -9.09
CA TRP A 169 8.60 8.09 -7.68
C TRP A 169 9.58 7.41 -6.72
N ARG A 170 10.39 6.46 -7.17
CA ARG A 170 11.31 5.71 -6.31
C ARG A 170 12.29 6.66 -5.63
N VAL A 171 12.45 6.48 -4.33
CA VAL A 171 13.51 7.13 -3.56
C VAL A 171 14.66 6.15 -3.36
N GLY A 172 15.90 6.66 -3.39
CA GLY A 172 17.05 5.87 -3.00
C GLY A 172 16.92 5.44 -1.53
N VAL A 173 17.46 4.27 -1.19
CA VAL A 173 17.59 3.88 0.22
C VAL A 173 18.64 4.82 0.82
N SER A 174 18.20 5.95 1.40
CA SER A 174 19.08 6.78 2.20
C SER A 174 19.48 5.94 3.40
N GLY A 175 20.70 5.41 3.37
CA GLY A 175 21.26 4.64 4.48
C GLY A 175 21.11 5.45 5.76
N ALA A 176 20.31 4.93 6.70
CA ALA A 176 20.26 5.48 8.04
C ALA A 176 21.69 5.48 8.58
N GLY A 177 22.24 6.69 8.75
CA GLY A 177 23.57 6.89 9.31
C GLY A 177 23.64 6.19 10.65
N VAL A 178 24.49 5.17 10.74
CA VAL A 178 24.92 4.63 12.02
C VAL A 178 25.71 5.75 12.68
N GLY A 179 25.08 6.46 13.62
CA GLY A 179 25.75 7.38 14.50
C GLY A 179 26.74 6.61 15.35
N SER A 180 27.95 6.37 14.83
CA SER A 180 29.10 5.99 15.62
C SER A 180 29.56 7.23 16.38
N SER A 181 28.99 7.43 17.56
CA SER A 181 29.56 8.28 18.59
C SER A 181 30.86 7.61 19.08
N PRO A 182 32.02 8.29 19.11
CA PRO A 182 33.23 7.71 19.68
C PRO A 182 33.14 7.80 21.21
N ALA A 183 32.86 6.67 21.86
CA ALA A 183 33.23 6.49 23.26
C ALA A 183 34.76 6.43 23.32
N GLY A 184 35.34 7.29 24.18
CA GLY A 184 36.77 7.55 24.20
C GLY A 184 37.63 6.43 24.76
N GLU A 185 38.92 6.54 24.48
CA GLU A 185 39.98 5.99 25.31
C GLU A 185 41.22 6.87 25.14
N THR A 186 41.58 7.58 26.22
CA THR A 186 42.91 8.15 26.40
C THR A 186 43.78 7.07 27.03
N PRO A 187 44.91 6.68 26.44
CA PRO A 187 46.00 6.10 27.21
C PRO A 187 47.06 7.17 27.50
N ALA A 188 47.47 7.22 28.75
CA ALA A 188 48.57 8.02 29.25
C ALA A 188 49.91 7.61 28.63
N CYS A 189 50.74 8.60 28.27
CA CYS A 189 52.15 8.70 28.65
C CYS A 189 52.61 10.16 28.41
#